data_AF-A0A7C3L7X9-F1
#
_entry.id   AF-A0A7C3L7X9-F1
#
_cell.length_a   1.000
_cell.length_b   1.000
_cell.length_c   1.000
_cell.angle_alpha   90.00
_cell.angle_beta   90.00
_cell.angle_gamma   90.00
#
_symmetry.space_group_name_H-M   'P 1'
#
loop_
_entity.id
_entity.type
_entity.pdbx_description
1 polymer ?
#
loop_
_entity_poly.entity_id
_entity_poly.type
_entity_poly.pdbx_seq_one_letter_code
_entity_poly.pdbx_strand_id
1 'polypeptide(L)'
;MGTPSTIDRLPDDILAQLHELLRDKRVTQLEVTARINKLLAENGEETRISKSAVNRYDLKMREAGAKVAQSREVAKMWIGKLGAAPQGQVGNLVNEILRTLAFDISLKLQGMDLNEETMPEVVDQLKHLSLVAMRL
;
A
#
# COMPACT_ATOMS: atom_id res chain seq x y z
N MET A 1 -7.54 -2.63 19.79
CA MET A 1 -7.03 -3.55 18.74
C MET A 1 -8.21 -4.30 18.15
N GLY A 2 -8.44 -4.22 16.84
CA GLY A 2 -9.55 -4.92 16.18
C GLY A 2 -9.31 -6.42 16.10
N THR A 3 -10.38 -7.22 16.17
CA THR A 3 -10.29 -8.68 16.06
C THR A 3 -9.64 -9.08 14.73
N PRO A 4 -8.62 -9.97 14.72
CA PRO A 4 -7.99 -10.46 13.50
C PRO A 4 -9.03 -11.04 12.54
N SER A 5 -8.88 -10.79 11.23
CA SER A 5 -9.79 -11.35 10.24
C SER A 5 -9.66 -12.88 10.22
N THR A 6 -10.75 -13.60 9.96
CA THR A 6 -10.66 -15.05 9.71
C THR A 6 -9.82 -15.38 8.49
N ILE A 7 -9.66 -14.42 7.57
CA ILE A 7 -8.77 -14.55 6.40
C ILE A 7 -7.28 -14.53 6.81
N ASP A 8 -6.92 -13.81 7.88
CA ASP A 8 -5.53 -13.71 8.34
C ASP A 8 -5.04 -15.03 8.98
N ARG A 9 -5.95 -16.01 9.15
CA ARG A 9 -5.68 -17.32 9.75
C ARG A 9 -5.80 -18.47 8.74
N LEU A 10 -6.02 -18.16 7.47
CA LEU A 10 -6.10 -19.20 6.44
C LEU A 10 -4.72 -19.83 6.23
N PRO A 11 -4.66 -21.16 6.00
CA PRO A 11 -3.45 -21.80 5.48
C PRO A 11 -2.97 -21.14 4.19
N ASP A 12 -1.65 -21.11 3.97
CA ASP A 12 -1.02 -20.39 2.86
C ASP A 12 -1.51 -20.86 1.48
N ASP A 13 -1.76 -22.16 1.32
CA ASP A 13 -2.29 -22.76 0.09
C ASP A 13 -3.73 -22.31 -0.20
N ILE A 14 -4.57 -22.22 0.83
CA ILE A 14 -5.95 -21.73 0.73
C ILE A 14 -5.96 -20.21 0.49
N LEU A 15 -5.06 -19.48 1.14
CA LEU A 15 -4.90 -18.04 0.94
C LEU A 15 -4.47 -17.72 -0.51
N ALA A 16 -3.57 -18.52 -1.09
CA ALA A 16 -3.18 -18.40 -2.49
C ALA A 16 -4.37 -18.62 -3.44
N GLN A 17 -5.20 -19.63 -3.19
CA GLN A 17 -6.42 -19.86 -3.98
C GLN A 17 -7.44 -18.72 -3.81
N LEU A 18 -7.57 -18.16 -2.61
CA LEU A 18 -8.39 -16.97 -2.37
C LEU A 18 -7.90 -15.80 -3.24
N HIS A 19 -6.59 -15.56 -3.30
CA HIS A 19 -6.01 -14.50 -4.13
C HIS A 19 -6.26 -14.70 -5.62
N GLU A 20 -6.18 -15.94 -6.10
CA GLU A 20 -6.45 -16.26 -7.50
C GLU A 20 -7.91 -15.96 -7.86
N LEU A 21 -8.85 -16.43 -7.04
CA LEU A 21 -10.28 -16.18 -7.24
C LEU A 21 -10.62 -14.69 -7.17
N LEU A 22 -10.02 -13.94 -6.25
CA LEU A 22 -10.22 -12.49 -6.13
C LEU A 22 -9.67 -11.70 -7.32
N ARG A 23 -8.72 -12.27 -8.07
CA ARG A 23 -8.14 -11.63 -9.26
C ARG A 23 -9.08 -11.72 -10.47
N ASP A 24 -9.93 -12.74 -10.53
CA ASP A 24 -10.93 -12.90 -11.57
C ASP A 24 -12.19 -12.09 -11.28
N LYS A 25 -12.36 -10.97 -12.00
CA LYS A 25 -13.52 -10.08 -11.87
C LYS A 25 -14.86 -10.72 -12.23
N ARG A 26 -14.85 -11.91 -12.85
CA ARG A 26 -16.07 -12.65 -13.20
C ARG A 26 -16.61 -13.45 -12.01
N VAL A 27 -15.79 -13.70 -10.99
CA VAL A 27 -16.18 -14.44 -9.79
C VAL A 27 -16.68 -13.47 -8.73
N THR A 28 -17.92 -13.66 -8.29
CA THR A 28 -18.50 -12.81 -7.24
C THR A 28 -17.94 -13.16 -5.87
N GLN A 29 -17.93 -12.20 -4.95
CA GLN A 29 -17.43 -12.44 -3.59
C GLN A 29 -18.22 -13.51 -2.83
N LEU A 30 -19.48 -13.72 -3.20
CA LEU A 30 -20.29 -14.82 -2.69
C LEU A 30 -19.76 -16.18 -3.18
N GLU A 31 -19.44 -16.29 -4.48
CA GLU A 31 -18.86 -17.50 -5.06
C GLU A 31 -17.45 -17.77 -4.53
N VAL A 32 -16.61 -16.73 -4.38
CA VAL A 32 -15.28 -16.83 -3.73
C VAL A 32 -15.45 -17.44 -2.34
N THR A 33 -16.36 -16.88 -1.53
CA THR A 33 -16.65 -17.37 -0.17
C THR A 33 -17.10 -18.82 -0.17
N ALA A 34 -17.97 -19.21 -1.10
CA ALA A 34 -18.47 -20.58 -1.20
C ALA A 34 -17.36 -21.57 -1.58
N ARG A 35 -16.53 -21.22 -2.57
CA ARG A 35 -15.43 -22.06 -3.06
C ARG A 35 -14.36 -22.25 -1.98
N ILE A 36 -13.95 -21.18 -1.29
CA ILE A 36 -12.95 -21.27 -0.23
C ILE A 36 -13.47 -22.05 0.98
N ASN A 37 -14.72 -21.85 1.39
CA ASN A 37 -15.30 -22.67 2.45
C ASN A 37 -15.45 -24.16 2.06
N LYS A 38 -15.66 -24.46 0.78
CA LYS A 38 -15.66 -25.85 0.29
C LYS A 38 -14.26 -26.46 0.40
N LEU A 39 -13.23 -25.74 -0.04
CA LEU A 39 -11.83 -26.17 0.07
C LEU A 39 -11.40 -26.37 1.53
N LEU A 40 -11.77 -25.45 2.42
CA LEU A 40 -11.54 -25.58 3.86
C LEU A 40 -12.16 -26.88 4.41
N ALA A 41 -13.41 -27.17 4.06
CA ALA A 41 -14.08 -28.39 4.48
C ALA A 41 -13.42 -29.67 3.91
N GLU A 42 -12.97 -29.64 2.66
CA GLU A 42 -12.25 -30.76 2.02
C GLU A 42 -10.89 -31.04 2.68
N ASN A 43 -10.24 -30.00 3.22
CA ASN A 43 -8.99 -30.10 3.97
C ASN A 43 -9.18 -30.39 5.47
N GLY A 44 -10.42 -30.58 5.94
CA GLY A 44 -10.72 -30.85 7.35
C GLY A 44 -10.61 -29.62 8.27
N GLU A 45 -10.59 -28.41 7.71
CA GLU A 45 -10.56 -27.17 8.48
C GLU A 45 -11.96 -26.84 9.01
N GLU A 46 -12.07 -26.66 10.33
CA GLU A 46 -13.33 -26.27 10.98
C GLU A 46 -13.67 -24.78 10.77
N THR A 47 -12.64 -23.98 10.44
CA THR A 47 -12.79 -22.54 10.26
C THR A 47 -13.57 -22.24 8.99
N ARG A 48 -14.54 -21.33 9.09
CA ARG A 48 -15.27 -20.79 7.93
C ARG A 48 -15.08 -19.29 7.81
N ILE A 49 -14.97 -18.83 6.57
CA ILE A 49 -14.92 -17.41 6.25
C ILE A 49 -16.31 -16.89 5.83
N SER A 50 -16.55 -15.61 6.10
CA SER A 50 -17.78 -14.93 5.70
C SER A 50 -17.55 -14.06 4.46
N LYS A 51 -18.62 -13.81 3.69
CA LYS A 51 -18.60 -12.86 2.57
C LYS A 51 -18.10 -11.47 2.98
N SER A 52 -18.49 -11.00 4.17
CA SER A 52 -18.05 -9.71 4.69
C SER A 52 -16.54 -9.67 4.94
N ALA A 53 -15.96 -10.76 5.46
CA ALA A 53 -14.51 -10.86 5.61
C ALA A 53 -13.81 -10.81 4.24
N VAL A 54 -14.30 -11.56 3.26
CA VAL A 54 -13.77 -11.56 1.88
C VAL A 54 -13.84 -10.17 1.26
N ASN A 55 -14.99 -9.48 1.38
CA ASN A 55 -15.16 -8.12 0.86
C ASN A 55 -14.15 -7.14 1.46
N ARG A 56 -13.97 -7.14 2.79
CA ARG A 56 -13.02 -6.24 3.45
C ARG A 56 -11.58 -6.54 3.00
N TYR A 57 -11.26 -7.81 2.83
CA TYR A 57 -9.95 -8.23 2.37
C TYR A 57 -9.68 -7.80 0.92
N ASP A 58 -10.63 -8.03 0.01
CA ASP A 58 -10.55 -7.58 -1.38
C ASP A 58 -10.36 -6.06 -1.47
N LEU A 59 -11.15 -5.29 -0.72
CA LEU A 59 -11.02 -3.84 -0.67
C LEU A 59 -9.60 -3.41 -0.24
N LYS A 60 -9.09 -3.98 0.86
CA LYS A 60 -7.72 -3.73 1.34
C LYS A 60 -6.66 -4.06 0.28
N MET A 61 -6.81 -5.19 -0.40
CA MET A 61 -5.87 -5.61 -1.45
C MET A 61 -5.92 -4.69 -2.67
N ARG A 62 -7.11 -4.22 -3.05
CA ARG A 62 -7.29 -3.27 -4.16
C ARG A 62 -6.69 -1.90 -3.86
N GLU A 63 -6.88 -1.40 -2.64
CA GLU A 63 -6.26 -0.15 -2.17
C GLU A 63 -4.74 -0.25 -2.19
N ALA A 64 -4.18 -1.35 -1.66
CA ALA A 64 -2.75 -1.61 -1.71
C ALA A 64 -2.24 -1.69 -3.15
N GLY A 65 -2.94 -2.42 -4.02
CA GLY A 65 -2.60 -2.54 -5.45
C GLY A 65 -2.65 -1.21 -6.19
N ALA A 66 -3.65 -0.36 -5.91
CA ALA A 66 -3.75 0.99 -6.48
C ALA A 66 -2.57 1.86 -6.07
N LYS A 67 -2.19 1.82 -4.79
CA LYS A 67 -1.01 2.53 -4.28
C LYS A 67 0.29 2.07 -4.96
N VAL A 68 0.46 0.76 -5.15
CA VAL A 68 1.63 0.20 -5.87
C VAL A 68 1.65 0.64 -7.33
N ALA A 69 0.51 0.59 -8.02
CA ALA A 69 0.41 1.03 -9.41
C ALA A 69 0.77 2.52 -9.55
N GLN A 70 0.23 3.37 -8.68
CA GLN A 70 0.56 4.79 -8.63
C GLN A 70 2.07 5.01 -8.42
N SER A 71 2.68 4.32 -7.45
CA SER A 71 4.13 4.42 -7.20
C SER A 71 4.96 4.00 -8.40
N ARG A 72 4.52 2.99 -9.17
CA ARG A 72 5.20 2.56 -10.40
C ARG A 72 5.14 3.61 -11.51
N GLU A 73 4.00 4.27 -11.69
CA GLU A 73 3.89 5.35 -12.68
C GLU A 73 4.77 6.54 -12.32
N VAL A 74 4.80 6.91 -11.04
CA VAL A 74 5.73 7.92 -10.52
C VAL A 74 7.18 7.52 -10.80
N ALA A 75 7.57 6.29 -10.48
CA ALA A 75 8.92 5.78 -10.75
C ALA A 75 9.28 5.83 -12.25
N LYS A 76 8.36 5.43 -13.15
CA LYS A 76 8.59 5.52 -14.60
C LYS A 76 8.83 6.96 -15.06
N MET A 77 8.06 7.92 -14.58
CA MET A 77 8.27 9.34 -14.89
C MET A 77 9.66 9.79 -14.46
N TRP A 78 10.11 9.41 -13.27
CA TRP A 78 11.44 9.74 -12.77
C TRP A 78 12.55 9.09 -13.58
N ILE A 79 12.43 7.80 -13.92
CA ILE A 79 13.39 7.08 -14.77
C ILE A 79 13.50 7.77 -16.14
N GLY A 80 12.38 8.18 -16.73
CA GLY A 80 12.37 8.92 -17.99
C GLY A 80 13.10 10.26 -17.90
N LYS A 81 12.82 11.04 -16.85
CA LYS A 81 13.49 12.34 -16.60
C LYS A 81 15.00 12.17 -16.38
N LEU A 82 15.40 11.21 -15.55
CA LEU A 82 16.81 10.96 -15.20
C LEU A 82 17.58 10.37 -16.39
N GLY A 83 16.97 9.47 -17.16
CA GLY A 83 17.59 8.87 -18.35
C GLY A 83 17.77 9.84 -19.51
N ALA A 84 16.96 10.90 -19.59
CA ALA A 84 17.11 11.96 -20.57
C ALA A 84 18.13 13.04 -20.16
N ALA A 85 18.62 13.01 -18.91
CA ALA A 85 19.57 14.00 -18.42
C ALA A 85 20.97 13.80 -19.02
N PRO A 86 21.69 14.88 -19.36
CA PRO A 86 23.08 14.78 -19.81
C PRO A 86 23.96 14.05 -18.78
N GLN A 87 24.93 13.27 -19.28
CA GLN A 87 25.94 12.64 -18.44
C GLN A 87 26.61 13.68 -17.53
N GLY A 88 26.67 13.39 -16.23
CA GLY A 88 27.21 14.31 -15.21
C GLY A 88 26.19 15.28 -14.58
N GLN A 89 24.97 15.40 -15.12
CA GLN A 89 23.91 16.24 -14.52
C GLN A 89 22.88 15.43 -13.71
N VAL A 90 22.95 14.10 -13.73
CA VAL A 90 22.03 13.20 -13.02
C VAL A 90 22.00 13.51 -11.52
N GLY A 91 23.15 13.79 -10.89
CA GLY A 91 23.21 14.13 -9.47
C GLY A 91 22.47 15.43 -9.13
N ASN A 92 22.59 16.46 -9.96
CA ASN A 92 21.87 17.72 -9.80
C ASN A 92 20.36 17.50 -9.90
N LEU A 93 19.92 16.69 -10.88
CA LEU A 93 18.52 16.37 -11.05
C LEU A 93 17.97 15.57 -9.85
N VAL A 94 18.74 14.61 -9.29
CA VAL A 94 18.34 13.90 -8.06
C VAL A 94 18.16 14.88 -6.89
N ASN A 95 19.07 15.84 -6.72
CA ASN A 95 18.96 16.85 -5.66
C ASN A 95 17.72 17.74 -5.84
N GLU A 96 17.42 18.14 -7.07
CA GLU A 96 16.22 18.93 -7.39
C GLU A 96 14.95 18.14 -7.06
N ILE A 97 14.90 16.85 -7.41
CA ILE A 97 13.78 15.95 -7.09
C ILE A 97 13.57 15.85 -5.59
N LEU A 98 14.63 15.63 -4.82
CA LEU A 98 14.56 15.54 -3.36
C LEU A 98 14.08 16.86 -2.76
N ARG A 99 14.50 18.01 -3.30
CA ARG A 99 14.03 19.34 -2.88
C ARG A 99 12.55 19.53 -3.18
N THR A 100 12.06 19.11 -4.35
CA THR A 100 10.62 19.13 -4.68
C THR A 100 9.82 18.26 -3.73
N LEU A 101 10.27 17.03 -3.45
CA LEU A 101 9.60 16.13 -2.52
C LEU A 101 9.57 16.69 -1.09
N ALA A 102 10.67 17.28 -0.62
CA ALA A 102 10.72 17.92 0.69
C ALA A 102 9.73 19.10 0.79
N PHE A 103 9.58 19.87 -0.28
CA PHE A 103 8.60 20.94 -0.38
C PHE A 103 7.15 20.41 -0.35
N ASP A 104 6.83 19.38 -1.13
CA ASP A 104 5.50 18.76 -1.14
C ASP A 104 5.08 18.23 0.23
N ILE A 105 6.01 17.61 0.96
CA ILE A 105 5.75 17.13 2.33
C ILE A 105 5.55 18.32 3.27
N SER A 106 6.35 19.39 3.13
CA SER A 106 6.20 20.61 3.93
C SER A 106 4.81 21.24 3.75
N LEU A 107 4.28 21.27 2.52
CA LEU A 107 2.90 21.74 2.25
C LEU A 107 1.84 20.83 2.88
N LYS A 108 2.02 19.51 2.85
CA LYS A 108 1.09 18.57 3.50
C LYS A 108 1.07 18.74 5.01
N LEU A 109 2.23 18.97 5.62
CA LEU A 109 2.37 19.22 7.05
C LEU A 109 1.69 20.53 7.49
N GLN A 110 1.72 21.58 6.66
CA GLN A 110 0.99 22.83 6.93
C GLN A 110 -0.53 22.64 6.96
N GLY A 111 -1.06 21.64 6.26
CA GLY A 111 -2.49 21.34 6.21
C GLY A 111 -2.98 20.41 7.34
N MET A 112 -2.11 19.99 8.25
CA MET A 112 -2.50 19.14 9.38
C MET A 112 -2.95 19.97 10.58
N ASP A 113 -4.10 19.63 11.17
CA ASP A 113 -4.50 20.17 12.47
C ASP A 113 -3.53 19.68 13.55
N LEU A 114 -2.83 20.63 14.16
CA LEU A 114 -1.88 20.38 15.22
C LEU A 114 -2.63 20.28 16.56
N ASN A 115 -2.66 19.09 17.13
CA ASN A 115 -3.20 18.82 18.47
C ASN A 115 -2.27 17.88 19.24
N GLU A 116 -2.55 17.64 20.53
CA GLU A 116 -1.68 16.80 21.37
C GLU A 116 -1.47 15.36 20.84
N GLU A 117 -2.40 14.84 20.04
CA GLU A 117 -2.33 13.50 19.45
C GLU A 117 -1.49 13.47 18.15
N THR A 118 -1.62 14.48 17.29
CA THR A 118 -0.92 14.55 15.98
C THR A 118 0.47 15.15 16.07
N MET A 119 0.74 15.95 17.10
CA MET A 119 1.98 16.72 17.26
C MET A 119 3.26 15.87 17.36
N PRO A 120 3.29 14.70 18.04
CA PRO A 120 4.46 13.84 18.05
C PRO A 120 4.85 13.35 16.64
N GLU A 121 3.87 12.95 15.84
CA GLU A 121 4.09 12.47 14.47
C GLU A 121 4.58 13.60 13.54
N VAL A 122 3.96 14.78 13.65
CA VAL A 122 4.38 15.96 12.88
C VAL A 122 5.82 16.36 13.20
N VAL A 123 6.20 16.37 14.47
CA VAL A 123 7.57 16.68 14.89
C VAL A 123 8.58 15.67 14.32
N ASP A 124 8.23 14.39 14.28
CA ASP A 124 9.08 13.35 13.71
C ASP A 124 9.25 13.53 12.19
N GLN A 125 8.15 13.79 11.47
CA GLN A 125 8.19 14.08 10.03
C GLN A 125 9.02 15.33 9.71
N LEU A 126 8.93 16.39 10.52
CA LEU A 126 9.76 17.60 10.39
C LEU A 126 11.25 17.33 10.64
N LYS A 127 11.59 16.46 11.60
CA LYS A 127 12.98 16.03 11.83
C LYS A 127 13.52 15.28 10.61
N HIS A 128 12.75 14.36 10.05
CA HIS A 128 13.14 13.63 8.84
C HIS A 128 13.36 14.57 7.65
N LEU A 129 12.47 15.53 7.45
CA LEU A 129 12.64 16.57 6.41
C LEU A 129 13.90 17.41 6.62
N SER A 130 14.16 17.82 7.86
CA SER A 130 15.35 18.62 8.19
C SER A 130 16.63 17.84 7.88
N LEU A 131 16.65 16.53 8.17
CA LEU A 131 17.78 15.65 7.84
C LEU A 131 17.97 15.49 6.33
N VAL A 132 16.88 15.40 5.55
CA VAL A 132 16.96 15.38 4.09
C VAL A 132 17.52 16.70 3.57
N ALA A 133 17.00 17.83 4.03
CA ALA A 133 17.44 19.16 3.61
C ALA A 133 18.92 19.44 3.93
N MET A 134 19.44 18.92 5.05
CA MET A 134 20.87 19.05 5.41
C MET A 134 21.82 18.17 4.58
N ARG A 135 21.29 17.14 3.90
CA ARG A 135 22.07 16.20 3.08
C ARG A 135 22.06 16.53 1.58
N LEU A 136 21.28 17.54 1.19
CA LEU A 136 21.24 18.12 -0.16
C LEU A 136 22.28 19.23 -0.31
#